data_AF-A0A3P6SVT9-F1
#
_entry.id   AF-A0A3P6SVT9-F1
#
_cell.length_a   1.000
_cell.length_b   1.000
_cell.length_c   1.000
_cell.angle_alpha   90.00
_cell.angle_beta   90.00
_cell.angle_gamma   90.00
#
_symmetry.space_group_name_H-M   'P 1'
#
loop_
_entity.id
_entity.type
_entity.pdbx_description
1 polymer ?
#
loop_
_entity_poly.entity_id
_entity_poly.type
_entity_poly.pdbx_seq_one_letter_code
_entity_poly.pdbx_strand_id
1 'polypeptide(L)'
;MSHYLSIHSLSHILLFELIYYIILQRSQAVRIVGTWSSRTDRFSILAKFGFQQIDPLDAEHSRGFVYGNVSSDTVGARGVLLIVPRTLINGFLDKTAGERPCDFLLKNISLLAFEAKCLPNGKGDIMRWIPCPAGKLCIEEDMPGKVVNGSQMTLRIEEPSTPQYWYVLVAACYLDSSCLWKSSVKEIIVHYDLWLTNGSPAMRYLNPFGHQFSFEEQNSAEIYMVLFILYVVVGFCQWRSVVLCNSASVFPRHQLLNFIILLETFGLALHCLNVITFSFDGQGVLLARLFGEIARLMSTCLLCLLLILLSCGWSFGSSSKILLHPEFFVDNVLQDIDIFKSWLGYAVIVIRMLQTLWFLVQIRRLINEEIDEQKAIFLAHFGAGFLVWFVHVLGLGIIASFVSALWRFKMILVITTVANFAAVACLVHLFWPTNSNRHYFLADITSHRRFVLANDDEGDAFENLLISDSADGDTDSLISGVLESI
;
A
#
# COMPACT_ATOMS: atom_id res chain seq x y z
N MET A 1 -12.51 21.18 28.84
CA MET A 1 -12.26 19.72 28.96
C MET A 1 -13.26 18.86 28.17
N SER A 2 -14.56 19.18 28.16
CA SER A 2 -15.59 18.42 27.39
C SER A 2 -15.40 18.48 25.85
N HIS A 3 -14.95 19.60 25.28
CA HIS A 3 -14.70 19.72 23.84
C HIS A 3 -13.47 18.92 23.32
N TYR A 4 -12.51 18.58 24.20
CA TYR A 4 -11.31 17.82 23.82
C TYR A 4 -11.57 16.31 23.69
N LEU A 5 -12.51 15.76 24.48
CA LEU A 5 -12.92 14.36 24.39
C LEU A 5 -13.77 14.05 23.14
N SER A 6 -14.50 15.04 22.64
CA SER A 6 -15.36 14.88 21.45
C SER A 6 -14.53 14.73 20.16
N ILE A 7 -13.42 15.46 20.03
CA ILE A 7 -12.55 15.42 18.83
C ILE A 7 -11.76 14.12 18.76
N HIS A 8 -11.29 13.61 19.90
CA HIS A 8 -10.62 12.29 19.97
C HIS A 8 -11.58 11.15 19.59
N SER A 9 -12.82 11.20 20.09
CA SER A 9 -13.86 10.22 19.74
C SER A 9 -14.19 10.24 18.24
N LEU A 10 -14.31 11.43 17.64
CA LEU A 10 -14.59 11.59 16.21
C LEU A 10 -13.44 11.06 15.33
N SER A 11 -12.19 11.26 15.75
CA SER A 11 -10.98 10.73 15.08
C SER A 11 -10.93 9.19 15.09
N HIS A 12 -11.29 8.56 16.22
CA HIS A 12 -11.36 7.10 16.31
C HIS A 12 -12.51 6.50 15.49
N ILE A 13 -13.66 7.19 15.41
CA ILE A 13 -14.80 6.75 14.58
C ILE A 13 -14.47 6.87 13.10
N LEU A 14 -13.84 7.97 12.67
CA LEU A 14 -13.34 8.14 11.31
C LEU A 14 -12.29 7.08 10.95
N LEU A 15 -11.34 6.78 11.86
CA LEU A 15 -10.36 5.71 11.67
C LEU A 15 -11.02 4.34 11.50
N PHE A 16 -12.08 4.05 12.27
CA PHE A 16 -12.80 2.78 12.21
C PHE A 16 -13.64 2.64 10.93
N GLU A 17 -14.34 3.70 10.53
CA GLU A 17 -15.05 3.80 9.25
C GLU A 17 -14.08 3.70 8.06
N LEU A 18 -12.87 4.24 8.20
CA LEU A 18 -11.80 4.18 7.19
C LEU A 18 -11.17 2.79 7.07
N ILE A 19 -10.86 2.15 8.21
CA ILE A 19 -10.41 0.75 8.26
C ILE A 19 -11.51 -0.15 7.67
N TYR A 20 -12.77 0.12 7.99
CA TYR A 20 -13.93 -0.56 7.39
C TYR A 20 -14.01 -0.35 5.88
N TYR A 21 -13.77 0.87 5.37
CA TYR A 21 -13.73 1.16 3.93
C TYR A 21 -12.55 0.50 3.21
N ILE A 22 -11.38 0.41 3.86
CA ILE A 22 -10.19 -0.31 3.37
C ILE A 22 -10.44 -1.82 3.36
N ILE A 23 -11.12 -2.38 4.38
CA ILE A 23 -11.57 -3.78 4.41
C ILE A 23 -12.57 -4.06 3.27
N LEU A 24 -13.41 -3.08 2.91
CA LEU A 24 -14.37 -3.16 1.80
C LEU A 24 -13.74 -3.05 0.40
N GLN A 25 -12.51 -2.54 0.29
CA GLN A 25 -11.72 -2.67 -0.93
C GLN A 25 -11.26 -4.13 -1.07
N ARG A 26 -12.17 -4.95 -1.62
CA ARG A 26 -11.92 -6.35 -1.99
C ARG A 26 -10.59 -6.46 -2.71
N SER A 27 -9.64 -7.14 -2.09
CA SER A 27 -8.50 -7.74 -2.77
C SER A 27 -9.04 -8.60 -3.91
N GLN A 28 -8.58 -8.37 -5.13
CA GLN A 28 -8.89 -9.25 -6.25
C GLN A 28 -8.15 -10.57 -6.01
N ALA A 29 -8.75 -11.42 -5.18
CA ALA A 29 -8.26 -12.76 -4.95
C ALA A 29 -8.36 -13.51 -6.28
N VAL A 30 -7.29 -14.22 -6.62
CA VAL A 30 -7.25 -15.09 -7.80
C VAL A 30 -8.18 -16.28 -7.63
N ARG A 31 -8.38 -16.70 -6.39
CA ARG A 31 -9.46 -17.60 -6.02
C ARG A 31 -10.67 -16.81 -5.57
N ILE A 32 -11.67 -16.68 -6.44
CA ILE A 32 -12.95 -16.05 -6.12
C ILE A 32 -13.94 -17.11 -5.62
N VAL A 33 -14.34 -16.96 -4.37
CA VAL A 33 -15.35 -17.81 -3.73
C VAL A 33 -16.54 -16.96 -3.33
N GLY A 34 -17.74 -17.40 -3.67
CA GLY A 34 -18.94 -16.68 -3.27
C GLY A 34 -20.23 -17.27 -3.79
N THR A 35 -21.29 -16.52 -3.56
CA THR A 35 -22.65 -16.82 -4.00
C THR A 35 -23.20 -15.66 -4.79
N TRP A 36 -23.80 -15.97 -5.93
CA TRP A 36 -24.55 -15.02 -6.74
C TRP A 36 -26.01 -15.46 -6.83
N SER A 37 -26.94 -14.51 -6.68
CA SER A 37 -28.36 -14.71 -6.96
C SER A 37 -28.81 -13.71 -8.02
N SER A 38 -29.53 -14.21 -9.04
CA SER A 38 -30.13 -13.38 -10.07
C SER A 38 -31.23 -12.46 -9.54
N ARG A 39 -31.72 -12.69 -8.31
CA ARG A 39 -32.75 -11.85 -7.67
C ARG A 39 -32.19 -10.52 -7.20
N THR A 40 -30.97 -10.50 -6.67
CA THR A 40 -30.33 -9.26 -6.22
C THR A 40 -29.81 -8.47 -7.41
N ASP A 41 -29.03 -9.13 -8.26
CA ASP A 41 -28.41 -8.52 -9.42
C ASP A 41 -28.53 -9.46 -10.62
N ARG A 42 -29.18 -8.99 -11.70
CA ARG A 42 -29.26 -9.75 -12.97
C ARG A 42 -27.89 -10.00 -13.60
N PHE A 43 -26.92 -9.19 -13.23
CA PHE A 43 -25.58 -9.16 -13.79
C PHE A 43 -24.59 -8.79 -12.69
N SER A 44 -23.45 -9.49 -12.62
CA SER A 44 -22.41 -9.18 -11.65
C SER A 44 -21.01 -9.43 -12.23
N ILE A 45 -20.09 -8.51 -11.95
CA ILE A 45 -18.66 -8.68 -12.23
C ILE A 45 -18.05 -9.38 -11.02
N LEU A 46 -17.60 -10.62 -11.19
CA LEU A 46 -17.02 -11.42 -10.11
C LEU A 46 -15.55 -11.05 -9.86
N ALA A 47 -14.78 -10.89 -10.94
CA ALA A 47 -13.36 -10.58 -10.86
C ALA A 47 -12.87 -9.77 -12.06
N LYS A 48 -11.74 -9.08 -11.87
CA LYS A 48 -10.88 -8.52 -12.91
C LYS A 48 -9.50 -9.14 -12.72
N PHE A 49 -8.86 -9.52 -13.81
CA PHE A 49 -7.54 -10.15 -13.78
C PHE A 49 -6.75 -9.81 -15.05
N GLY A 50 -5.45 -9.54 -14.90
CA GLY A 50 -4.53 -9.26 -15.98
C GLY A 50 -3.90 -10.54 -16.48
N PHE A 51 -4.22 -10.95 -17.70
CA PHE A 51 -3.60 -12.11 -18.34
C PHE A 51 -2.34 -11.69 -19.10
N GLN A 52 -1.30 -12.50 -18.99
CA GLN A 52 -0.03 -12.28 -19.68
C GLN A 52 -0.12 -12.67 -21.16
N GLN A 53 0.83 -12.16 -21.95
CA GLN A 53 0.98 -12.56 -23.34
C GLN A 53 1.43 -14.03 -23.41
N ILE A 54 0.87 -14.77 -24.38
CA ILE A 54 1.29 -16.15 -24.66
C ILE A 54 2.74 -16.16 -25.18
N ASP A 55 3.54 -17.10 -24.67
CA ASP A 55 4.83 -17.44 -25.26
C ASP A 55 4.61 -18.27 -26.54
N PRO A 56 5.01 -17.81 -27.74
CA PRO A 56 4.85 -18.56 -28.98
C PRO A 56 5.56 -19.92 -28.98
N LEU A 57 6.61 -20.09 -28.16
CA LEU A 57 7.36 -21.34 -28.04
C LEU A 57 6.69 -22.33 -27.09
N ASP A 58 5.87 -21.84 -26.17
CA ASP A 58 5.16 -22.65 -25.17
C ASP A 58 3.73 -22.13 -24.96
N ALA A 59 2.95 -22.16 -26.04
CA ALA A 59 1.58 -21.64 -26.01
C ALA A 59 0.67 -22.44 -25.05
N GLU A 60 0.96 -23.72 -24.86
CA GLU A 60 0.15 -24.61 -24.04
C GLU A 60 0.23 -24.25 -22.56
N HIS A 61 1.44 -23.97 -22.06
CA HIS A 61 1.68 -23.71 -20.65
C HIS A 61 1.74 -22.22 -20.27
N SER A 62 1.90 -21.30 -21.22
CA SER A 62 1.99 -19.86 -20.95
C SER A 62 0.66 -19.10 -20.96
N ARG A 63 -0.40 -19.69 -21.52
CA ARG A 63 -1.73 -19.06 -21.63
C ARG A 63 -2.46 -18.89 -20.30
N GLY A 64 -3.48 -18.05 -20.29
CA GLY A 64 -4.33 -17.81 -19.13
C GLY A 64 -5.39 -18.89 -18.93
N PHE A 65 -5.74 -19.16 -17.67
CA PHE A 65 -6.78 -20.14 -17.32
C PHE A 65 -7.79 -19.53 -16.34
N VAL A 66 -9.07 -19.85 -16.55
CA VAL A 66 -10.15 -19.64 -15.58
C VAL A 66 -10.86 -20.96 -15.36
N TYR A 67 -10.79 -21.53 -14.17
CA TYR A 67 -11.32 -22.87 -13.90
C TYR A 67 -11.89 -22.98 -12.50
N GLY A 68 -12.76 -23.95 -12.27
CA GLY A 68 -13.30 -24.22 -10.95
C GLY A 68 -14.73 -24.76 -10.98
N ASN A 69 -15.44 -24.52 -9.89
CA ASN A 69 -16.77 -25.06 -9.65
C ASN A 69 -17.80 -23.94 -9.66
N VAL A 70 -18.94 -24.19 -10.33
CA VAL A 70 -20.03 -23.23 -10.51
C VAL A 70 -21.35 -23.99 -10.43
N SER A 71 -21.70 -24.41 -9.23
CA SER A 71 -22.81 -25.32 -8.97
C SER A 71 -24.01 -24.62 -8.36
N SER A 72 -25.18 -25.25 -8.46
CA SER A 72 -26.41 -24.83 -7.79
C SER A 72 -27.22 -26.03 -7.35
N ASP A 73 -28.01 -25.80 -6.30
CA ASP A 73 -29.05 -26.70 -5.85
C ASP A 73 -30.37 -26.52 -6.64
N THR A 74 -30.52 -25.42 -7.38
CA THR A 74 -31.75 -25.12 -8.14
C THR A 74 -31.71 -25.75 -9.54
N VAL A 75 -32.71 -26.59 -9.83
CA VAL A 75 -32.80 -27.33 -11.09
C VAL A 75 -33.63 -26.55 -12.12
N GLY A 76 -33.04 -26.33 -13.30
CA GLY A 76 -33.77 -25.84 -14.48
C GLY A 76 -33.84 -24.33 -14.64
N ALA A 77 -33.04 -23.55 -13.90
CA ALA A 77 -32.72 -22.17 -14.23
C ALA A 77 -31.42 -22.14 -15.06
N ARG A 78 -31.27 -21.21 -16.00
CA ARG A 78 -30.10 -21.11 -16.90
C ARG A 78 -29.59 -19.68 -16.95
N GLY A 79 -28.36 -19.46 -16.55
CA GLY A 79 -27.61 -18.23 -16.79
C GLY A 79 -26.31 -18.55 -17.53
N VAL A 80 -25.48 -17.53 -17.70
CA VAL A 80 -24.20 -17.66 -18.40
C VAL A 80 -23.08 -17.06 -17.56
N LEU A 81 -21.97 -17.79 -17.44
CA LEU A 81 -20.68 -17.29 -17.00
C LEU A 81 -19.90 -16.86 -18.24
N LEU A 82 -19.32 -15.66 -18.20
CA LEU A 82 -18.61 -15.04 -19.31
C LEU A 82 -17.25 -14.55 -18.87
N ILE A 83 -16.27 -14.63 -19.77
CA ILE A 83 -15.02 -13.88 -19.66
C ILE A 83 -14.96 -12.83 -20.77
N VAL A 84 -14.71 -11.58 -20.38
CA VAL A 84 -14.81 -10.44 -21.29
C VAL A 84 -13.54 -9.60 -21.23
N PRO A 85 -12.91 -9.28 -22.38
CA PRO A 85 -11.73 -8.44 -22.41
C PRO A 85 -12.08 -6.98 -22.09
N ARG A 86 -11.12 -6.23 -21.54
CA ARG A 86 -11.26 -4.79 -21.22
C ARG A 86 -11.78 -3.93 -22.37
N THR A 87 -11.53 -4.30 -23.61
CA THR A 87 -12.02 -3.59 -24.81
C THR A 87 -13.53 -3.62 -24.96
N LEU A 88 -14.20 -4.64 -24.40
CA LEU A 88 -15.64 -4.87 -24.53
C LEU A 88 -16.42 -4.67 -23.22
N ILE A 89 -15.73 -4.40 -22.12
CA ILE A 89 -16.36 -4.29 -20.79
C ILE A 89 -17.17 -3.01 -20.59
N ASN A 90 -16.95 -1.96 -21.39
CA ASN A 90 -17.54 -0.64 -21.14
C ASN A 90 -19.07 -0.66 -21.11
N GLY A 91 -19.71 -1.52 -21.90
CA GLY A 91 -21.17 -1.69 -21.87
C GLY A 91 -21.71 -2.27 -20.56
N PHE A 92 -20.85 -2.95 -19.81
CA PHE A 92 -21.15 -3.63 -18.55
C PHE A 92 -20.79 -2.81 -17.30
N LEU A 93 -19.86 -1.86 -17.41
CA LEU A 93 -19.46 -0.96 -16.31
C LEU A 93 -20.44 0.19 -16.08
N ASP A 94 -21.37 0.40 -17.01
CA ASP A 94 -22.44 1.37 -16.89
C ASP A 94 -23.39 0.95 -15.75
N LYS A 95 -23.72 1.88 -14.83
CA LYS A 95 -24.64 1.59 -13.71
C LYS A 95 -26.03 1.15 -14.19
N THR A 96 -26.39 1.50 -15.42
CA THR A 96 -27.64 1.08 -16.07
C THR A 96 -27.56 -0.29 -16.76
N ALA A 97 -26.40 -0.96 -16.74
CA ALA A 97 -26.22 -2.25 -17.41
C ALA A 97 -27.16 -3.34 -16.89
N GLY A 98 -27.49 -3.31 -15.59
CA GLY A 98 -28.45 -4.21 -14.97
C GLY A 98 -29.90 -3.99 -15.39
N GLU A 99 -30.23 -2.88 -16.04
CA GLU A 99 -31.57 -2.55 -16.56
C GLU A 99 -31.71 -2.89 -18.04
N ARG A 100 -30.60 -2.89 -18.79
CA ARG A 100 -30.58 -3.17 -20.22
C ARG A 100 -31.00 -4.62 -20.53
N PRO A 101 -31.68 -4.83 -21.67
CA PRO A 101 -32.05 -6.17 -22.09
C PRO A 101 -30.81 -6.98 -22.53
N CYS A 102 -30.87 -8.31 -22.34
CA CYS A 102 -29.75 -9.23 -22.55
C CYS A 102 -29.21 -9.21 -23.99
N ASP A 103 -30.08 -9.01 -24.97
CA ASP A 103 -29.75 -8.90 -26.39
C ASP A 103 -28.80 -7.74 -26.69
N PHE A 104 -29.03 -6.58 -26.09
CA PHE A 104 -28.16 -5.43 -26.23
C PHE A 104 -26.83 -5.66 -25.53
N LEU A 105 -26.86 -6.19 -24.30
CA LEU A 105 -25.68 -6.38 -23.47
C LEU A 105 -24.71 -7.43 -24.06
N LEU A 106 -25.25 -8.52 -24.61
CA LEU A 106 -24.46 -9.67 -25.08
C LEU A 106 -24.22 -9.68 -26.59
N LYS A 107 -24.66 -8.64 -27.32
CA LYS A 107 -24.48 -8.55 -28.78
C LYS A 107 -23.03 -8.71 -29.22
N ASN A 108 -22.12 -7.98 -28.58
CA ASN A 108 -20.69 -8.03 -28.94
C ASN A 108 -20.04 -9.35 -28.52
N ILE A 109 -20.51 -9.95 -27.43
CA ILE A 109 -20.03 -11.25 -26.94
C ILE A 109 -20.45 -12.37 -27.88
N SER A 110 -21.64 -12.27 -28.48
CA SER A 110 -22.16 -13.24 -29.46
C SER A 110 -21.28 -13.38 -30.70
N LEU A 111 -20.47 -12.38 -31.02
CA LEU A 111 -19.52 -12.44 -32.15
C LEU A 111 -18.24 -13.18 -31.80
N LEU A 112 -17.90 -13.30 -30.51
CA LEU A 112 -16.67 -13.90 -30.03
C LEU A 112 -16.89 -15.31 -29.48
N ALA A 113 -17.96 -15.48 -28.70
CA ALA A 113 -18.27 -16.71 -27.99
C ALA A 113 -18.68 -17.82 -28.95
N PHE A 114 -18.10 -19.00 -28.76
CA PHE A 114 -18.53 -20.21 -29.45
C PHE A 114 -19.65 -20.90 -28.67
N GLU A 115 -20.72 -21.28 -29.37
CA GLU A 115 -21.79 -22.15 -28.88
C GLU A 115 -22.24 -23.05 -30.02
N ALA A 116 -22.30 -24.35 -29.79
CA ALA A 116 -22.47 -25.33 -30.85
C ALA A 116 -23.76 -25.15 -31.68
N LYS A 117 -24.86 -24.67 -31.06
CA LYS A 117 -26.18 -24.58 -31.69
C LYS A 117 -26.46 -23.21 -32.31
N CYS A 118 -26.13 -22.14 -31.60
CA CYS A 118 -26.55 -20.78 -31.89
C CYS A 118 -25.41 -19.87 -32.32
N LEU A 119 -24.18 -20.13 -31.88
CA LEU A 119 -23.01 -19.30 -32.18
C LEU A 119 -21.86 -20.15 -32.78
N PRO A 120 -22.09 -20.88 -33.89
CA PRO A 120 -21.10 -21.82 -34.42
C PRO A 120 -19.88 -21.14 -35.05
N ASN A 121 -19.99 -19.85 -35.39
CA ASN A 121 -18.91 -19.07 -35.99
C ASN A 121 -17.96 -18.46 -34.95
N GLY A 122 -18.32 -18.51 -33.66
CA GLY A 122 -17.46 -18.04 -32.58
C GLY A 122 -16.18 -18.88 -32.51
N LYS A 123 -15.05 -18.23 -32.19
CA LYS A 123 -13.76 -18.92 -32.02
C LYS A 123 -13.27 -18.90 -30.57
N GLY A 124 -13.88 -18.08 -29.72
CA GLY A 124 -13.47 -17.89 -28.34
C GLY A 124 -14.14 -18.87 -27.40
N ASP A 125 -13.33 -19.57 -26.62
CA ASP A 125 -13.75 -20.35 -25.46
C ASP A 125 -13.97 -19.43 -24.25
N ILE A 126 -15.04 -18.61 -24.31
CA ILE A 126 -15.24 -17.48 -23.39
C ILE A 126 -16.54 -17.53 -22.57
N MET A 127 -17.32 -18.60 -22.68
CA MET A 127 -18.59 -18.72 -21.97
C MET A 127 -18.91 -20.13 -21.49
N ARG A 128 -19.65 -20.23 -20.38
CA ARG A 128 -20.25 -21.49 -19.91
C ARG A 128 -21.67 -21.29 -19.44
N TRP A 129 -22.55 -22.24 -19.77
CA TRP A 129 -23.88 -22.29 -19.15
C TRP A 129 -23.75 -22.64 -17.67
N ILE A 130 -24.46 -21.88 -16.83
CA ILE A 130 -24.52 -22.07 -15.39
C ILE A 130 -25.99 -22.16 -14.95
N PRO A 131 -26.29 -22.87 -13.85
CA PRO A 131 -25.38 -23.63 -13.02
C PRO A 131 -25.01 -24.99 -13.61
N CYS A 132 -23.81 -25.47 -13.27
CA CYS A 132 -23.36 -26.80 -13.63
C CYS A 132 -23.86 -27.84 -12.61
N PRO A 133 -24.18 -29.08 -13.03
CA PRO A 133 -24.67 -30.09 -12.10
C PRO A 133 -23.62 -30.43 -11.03
N ALA A 134 -24.01 -30.42 -9.76
CA ALA A 134 -23.10 -30.64 -8.65
C ALA A 134 -22.28 -31.93 -8.80
N GLY A 135 -20.95 -31.83 -8.64
CA GLY A 135 -20.01 -32.95 -8.76
C GLY A 135 -19.82 -33.50 -10.17
N LYS A 136 -20.41 -32.88 -11.19
CA LYS A 136 -20.24 -33.24 -12.60
C LYS A 136 -19.71 -32.06 -13.42
N LEU A 137 -19.14 -32.37 -14.57
CA LEU A 137 -18.74 -31.37 -15.56
C LEU A 137 -19.94 -30.56 -16.04
N CYS A 138 -19.67 -29.31 -16.44
CA CYS A 138 -20.66 -28.49 -17.13
C CYS A 138 -21.10 -29.16 -18.44
N ILE A 139 -22.35 -28.92 -18.87
CA ILE A 139 -22.97 -29.64 -19.99
C ILE A 139 -22.20 -29.44 -21.31
N GLU A 140 -21.51 -28.31 -21.45
CA GLU A 140 -20.73 -27.96 -22.66
C GLU A 140 -19.30 -28.52 -22.65
N GLU A 141 -18.86 -29.13 -21.55
CA GLU A 141 -17.51 -29.70 -21.44
C GLU A 141 -17.50 -31.13 -22.02
N ASP A 142 -17.36 -31.22 -23.35
CA ASP A 142 -17.37 -32.49 -24.09
C ASP A 142 -16.06 -33.29 -23.93
N MET A 143 -14.97 -32.65 -23.50
CA MET A 143 -13.64 -33.25 -23.38
C MET A 143 -13.13 -33.21 -21.93
N PRO A 144 -13.44 -34.23 -21.09
CA PRO A 144 -13.02 -34.28 -19.68
C PRO A 144 -11.52 -34.11 -19.47
N GLY A 145 -10.68 -34.66 -20.36
CA GLY A 145 -9.22 -34.55 -20.27
C GLY A 145 -8.67 -33.14 -20.46
N LYS A 146 -9.49 -32.20 -20.93
CA LYS A 146 -9.14 -30.78 -21.04
C LYS A 146 -9.60 -29.96 -19.83
N VAL A 147 -10.35 -30.54 -18.91
CA VAL A 147 -10.79 -29.84 -17.69
C VAL A 147 -9.74 -30.06 -16.59
N VAL A 148 -9.42 -29.01 -15.83
CA VAL A 148 -8.52 -29.14 -14.68
C VAL A 148 -9.12 -30.10 -13.66
N ASN A 149 -8.32 -31.05 -13.18
CA ASN A 149 -8.76 -32.06 -12.22
C ASN A 149 -9.42 -31.44 -10.98
N GLY A 150 -10.58 -31.96 -10.58
CA GLY A 150 -11.35 -31.44 -9.45
C GLY A 150 -12.21 -30.21 -9.74
N SER A 151 -12.22 -29.73 -10.99
CA SER A 151 -13.04 -28.60 -11.45
C SER A 151 -14.19 -29.05 -12.36
N GLN A 152 -15.27 -28.26 -12.43
CA GLN A 152 -16.41 -28.53 -13.31
C GLN A 152 -16.25 -27.96 -14.72
N MET A 153 -15.43 -26.93 -14.88
CA MET A 153 -15.14 -26.28 -16.17
C MET A 153 -13.73 -25.70 -16.21
N THR A 154 -13.26 -25.42 -17.43
CA THR A 154 -12.01 -24.71 -17.67
C THR A 154 -12.14 -23.87 -18.94
N LEU A 155 -12.00 -22.56 -18.78
CA LEU A 155 -11.88 -21.58 -19.86
C LEU A 155 -10.40 -21.23 -20.07
N ARG A 156 -10.02 -21.04 -21.33
CA ARG A 156 -8.64 -20.73 -21.72
C ARG A 156 -8.60 -19.38 -22.41
N ILE A 157 -7.65 -18.55 -22.00
CA ILE A 157 -7.47 -17.21 -22.54
C ILE A 157 -6.18 -17.19 -23.33
N GLU A 158 -6.34 -16.97 -24.63
CA GLU A 158 -5.25 -16.89 -25.58
C GLU A 158 -5.10 -15.44 -26.02
N GLU A 159 -4.15 -14.72 -25.40
CA GLU A 159 -3.80 -13.34 -25.75
C GLU A 159 -2.45 -13.27 -26.50
N PRO A 160 -2.46 -13.13 -27.84
CA PRO A 160 -1.26 -13.32 -28.65
C PRO A 160 -0.32 -12.10 -28.71
N SER A 161 -0.81 -10.89 -28.47
CA SER A 161 -0.07 -9.67 -28.81
C SER A 161 0.38 -8.85 -27.60
N THR A 162 -0.49 -8.60 -26.62
CA THR A 162 -0.16 -7.77 -25.45
C THR A 162 -0.93 -8.19 -24.21
N PRO A 163 -0.34 -8.14 -23.01
CA PRO A 163 -1.07 -8.40 -21.76
C PRO A 163 -2.30 -7.49 -21.64
N GLN A 164 -3.42 -8.04 -21.18
CA GLN A 164 -4.69 -7.31 -21.10
C GLN A 164 -5.50 -7.73 -19.87
N TYR A 165 -6.29 -6.79 -19.33
CA TYR A 165 -7.31 -7.11 -18.34
C TYR A 165 -8.51 -7.83 -18.94
N TRP A 166 -8.90 -8.92 -18.30
CA TRP A 166 -10.14 -9.63 -18.52
C TRP A 166 -11.00 -9.60 -17.27
N TYR A 167 -12.29 -9.75 -17.47
CA TYR A 167 -13.30 -9.71 -16.43
C TYR A 167 -14.08 -11.02 -16.44
N VAL A 168 -14.30 -11.61 -15.27
CA VAL A 168 -15.18 -12.77 -15.09
C VAL A 168 -16.54 -12.26 -14.64
N LEU A 169 -17.59 -12.66 -15.35
CA LEU A 169 -18.94 -12.12 -15.17
C LEU A 169 -19.97 -13.23 -15.15
N VAL A 170 -21.05 -12.99 -14.41
CA VAL A 170 -22.25 -13.81 -14.43
C VAL A 170 -23.43 -12.98 -14.87
N ALA A 171 -24.27 -13.57 -15.71
CA ALA A 171 -25.49 -12.93 -16.19
C ALA A 171 -26.66 -13.92 -16.17
N ALA A 172 -27.82 -13.44 -15.72
CA ALA A 172 -29.09 -14.15 -15.77
C ALA A 172 -29.70 -14.13 -17.18
N CYS A 173 -28.90 -14.44 -18.20
CA CYS A 173 -29.31 -14.45 -19.60
C CYS A 173 -29.11 -15.84 -20.20
N TYR A 174 -30.00 -16.24 -21.11
CA TYR A 174 -29.88 -17.50 -21.86
C TYR A 174 -30.27 -17.31 -23.33
N LEU A 175 -29.76 -18.19 -24.19
CA LEU A 175 -30.18 -18.27 -25.59
C LEU A 175 -31.40 -19.19 -25.70
N ASP A 176 -32.46 -18.70 -26.33
CA ASP A 176 -33.64 -19.50 -26.60
C ASP A 176 -33.46 -20.44 -27.81
N SER A 177 -34.49 -21.22 -28.14
CA SER A 177 -34.47 -22.11 -29.30
C SER A 177 -34.30 -21.39 -30.64
N SER A 178 -34.61 -20.10 -30.68
CA SER A 178 -34.47 -19.22 -31.85
C SER A 178 -33.15 -18.45 -31.84
N CYS A 179 -32.24 -18.78 -30.92
CA CYS A 179 -30.94 -18.15 -30.75
C CYS A 179 -31.01 -16.65 -30.43
N LEU A 180 -32.04 -16.23 -29.70
CA LEU A 180 -32.20 -14.87 -29.19
C LEU A 180 -31.89 -14.85 -27.69
N TRP A 181 -31.13 -13.85 -27.25
CA TRP A 181 -30.84 -13.63 -25.85
C TRP A 181 -32.09 -13.19 -25.09
N LYS A 182 -32.43 -13.94 -24.06
CA LYS A 182 -33.57 -13.65 -23.17
C LYS A 182 -33.12 -13.63 -21.72
N SER A 183 -33.82 -12.83 -20.93
CA SER A 183 -33.66 -12.82 -19.48
C SER A 183 -34.23 -14.10 -18.88
N SER A 184 -33.53 -14.63 -17.88
CA SER A 184 -33.96 -15.82 -17.14
C SER A 184 -35.20 -15.51 -16.31
N VAL A 185 -36.21 -16.36 -16.44
CA VAL A 185 -37.48 -16.18 -15.71
C VAL A 185 -37.40 -16.76 -14.30
N LYS A 186 -36.64 -17.85 -14.11
CA LYS A 186 -36.43 -18.48 -12.82
C LYS A 186 -35.24 -17.84 -12.11
N GLU A 187 -35.33 -17.75 -10.78
CA GLU A 187 -34.20 -17.35 -9.95
C GLU A 187 -33.05 -18.35 -10.10
N ILE A 188 -31.86 -17.82 -10.36
CA ILE A 188 -30.62 -18.59 -10.45
C ILE A 188 -29.81 -18.24 -9.21
N ILE A 189 -29.47 -19.25 -8.41
CA ILE A 189 -28.55 -19.13 -7.28
C ILE A 189 -27.34 -19.97 -7.61
N VAL A 190 -26.14 -19.42 -7.56
CA VAL A 190 -24.92 -20.13 -7.94
C VAL A 190 -23.86 -19.97 -6.86
N HIS A 191 -23.33 -21.09 -6.41
CA HIS A 191 -22.14 -21.17 -5.58
C HIS A 191 -20.94 -21.34 -6.51
N TYR A 192 -20.01 -20.39 -6.47
CA TYR A 192 -18.81 -20.43 -7.30
C TYR A 192 -17.54 -20.45 -6.46
N ASP A 193 -16.57 -21.22 -6.94
CA ASP A 193 -15.19 -21.28 -6.47
C ASP A 193 -14.31 -21.37 -7.72
N LEU A 194 -13.81 -20.22 -8.18
CA LEU A 194 -13.06 -20.08 -9.42
C LEU A 194 -11.64 -19.61 -9.17
N TRP A 195 -10.72 -20.13 -9.97
CA TRP A 195 -9.30 -19.80 -10.00
C TRP A 195 -8.97 -19.11 -11.33
N LEU A 196 -8.21 -18.02 -11.25
CA LEU A 196 -7.73 -17.24 -12.40
C LEU A 196 -6.19 -17.23 -12.44
N THR A 197 -5.57 -17.97 -13.35
CA THR A 197 -4.11 -18.17 -13.30
C THR A 197 -3.42 -17.77 -14.60
N ASN A 198 -2.19 -17.27 -14.47
CA ASN A 198 -1.29 -17.02 -15.58
C ASN A 198 -0.36 -18.22 -15.76
N GLY A 199 -0.65 -19.03 -16.78
CA GLY A 199 0.04 -20.29 -17.05
C GLY A 199 -0.73 -21.52 -16.56
N SER A 200 -0.26 -22.69 -17.01
CA SER A 200 -0.98 -23.95 -16.84
C SER A 200 -1.00 -24.45 -15.38
N PRO A 201 -2.19 -24.78 -14.84
CA PRO A 201 -2.33 -25.38 -13.50
C PRO A 201 -1.58 -26.70 -13.35
N ALA A 202 -1.33 -27.43 -14.45
CA ALA A 202 -0.55 -28.67 -14.43
C ALA A 202 0.93 -28.45 -14.11
N MET A 203 1.44 -27.24 -14.38
CA MET A 203 2.85 -26.88 -14.30
C MET A 203 3.12 -25.78 -13.25
N ARG A 204 2.32 -25.78 -12.17
CA ARG A 204 2.36 -24.78 -11.11
C ARG A 204 3.76 -24.54 -10.50
N TYR A 205 4.58 -25.59 -10.45
CA TYR A 205 5.90 -25.56 -9.81
C TYR A 205 6.97 -24.81 -10.62
N LEU A 206 6.78 -24.63 -11.94
CA LEU A 206 7.78 -23.95 -12.77
C LEU A 206 7.83 -22.44 -12.51
N ASN A 207 6.71 -21.82 -12.13
CA ASN A 207 6.65 -20.39 -11.85
C ASN A 207 5.74 -20.07 -10.66
N PRO A 208 6.18 -20.34 -9.42
CA PRO A 208 5.34 -20.19 -8.23
C PRO A 208 4.93 -18.72 -7.98
N PHE A 209 5.81 -17.76 -8.25
CA PHE A 209 5.55 -16.32 -8.03
C PHE A 209 4.91 -15.59 -9.22
N GLY A 210 4.68 -16.29 -10.33
CA GLY A 210 3.97 -15.76 -11.50
C GLY A 210 2.58 -16.36 -11.70
N HIS A 211 2.40 -17.63 -11.34
CA HIS A 211 1.20 -18.40 -11.70
C HIS A 211 -0.10 -17.86 -11.09
N GLN A 212 -0.07 -17.58 -9.78
CA GLN A 212 -1.24 -17.07 -9.05
C GLN A 212 -1.37 -15.55 -9.13
N PHE A 213 -0.49 -14.84 -9.84
CA PHE A 213 -0.48 -13.38 -9.83
C PHE A 213 -1.06 -12.83 -11.12
N SER A 214 -1.90 -11.81 -10.95
CA SER A 214 -2.32 -10.96 -12.05
C SER A 214 -1.10 -10.29 -12.67
N PHE A 215 -1.12 -10.01 -13.97
CA PHE A 215 0.06 -9.52 -14.69
C PHE A 215 0.70 -8.29 -14.02
N GLU A 216 -0.10 -7.36 -13.49
CA GLU A 216 0.38 -6.18 -12.75
C GLU A 216 1.03 -6.51 -11.41
N GLU A 217 0.69 -7.62 -10.75
CA GLU A 217 1.25 -8.02 -9.46
C GLU A 217 2.40 -9.04 -9.59
N GLN A 218 2.60 -9.64 -10.77
CA GLN A 218 3.73 -10.53 -11.01
C GLN A 218 5.06 -9.85 -10.66
N ASN A 219 6.04 -10.60 -10.15
CA ASN A 219 7.34 -10.11 -9.68
C ASN A 219 7.33 -9.22 -8.42
N SER A 220 6.16 -8.95 -7.83
CA SER A 220 6.07 -8.21 -6.57
C SER A 220 6.74 -8.96 -5.42
N ALA A 221 6.70 -10.29 -5.43
CA ALA A 221 7.36 -11.13 -4.42
C ALA A 221 8.86 -10.88 -4.37
N GLU A 222 9.51 -10.91 -5.52
CA GLU A 222 10.95 -10.70 -5.67
C GLU A 222 11.34 -9.30 -5.21
N ILE A 223 10.53 -8.27 -5.55
CA ILE A 223 10.76 -6.89 -5.11
C ILE A 223 10.70 -6.81 -3.57
N TYR A 224 9.64 -7.32 -2.95
CA TYR A 224 9.51 -7.28 -1.48
C TYR A 224 10.61 -8.07 -0.77
N MET A 225 10.98 -9.25 -1.28
CA MET A 225 12.03 -10.08 -0.69
C MET A 225 13.40 -9.41 -0.77
N VAL A 226 13.76 -8.84 -1.94
CA VAL A 226 15.04 -8.13 -2.11
C VAL A 226 15.11 -6.93 -1.18
N LEU A 227 14.06 -6.11 -1.13
CA LEU A 227 14.01 -4.94 -0.25
C LEU A 227 14.04 -5.33 1.22
N PHE A 228 13.35 -6.40 1.62
CA PHE A 228 13.40 -6.91 2.97
C PHE A 228 14.83 -7.25 3.39
N ILE A 229 15.56 -7.99 2.54
CA ILE A 229 16.98 -8.32 2.79
C ILE A 229 17.82 -7.04 2.92
N LEU A 230 17.63 -6.08 2.03
CA LEU A 230 18.37 -4.81 2.06
C LEU A 230 18.10 -4.02 3.34
N TYR A 231 16.85 -3.95 3.81
CA TYR A 231 16.50 -3.27 5.06
C TYR A 231 17.02 -4.00 6.29
N VAL A 232 17.07 -5.34 6.28
CA VAL A 232 17.74 -6.11 7.35
C VAL A 232 19.22 -5.76 7.43
N VAL A 233 19.91 -5.65 6.28
CA VAL A 233 21.33 -5.23 6.23
C VAL A 233 21.50 -3.81 6.77
N VAL A 234 20.67 -2.86 6.34
CA VAL A 234 20.71 -1.47 6.83
C VAL A 234 20.40 -1.40 8.32
N GLY A 235 19.46 -2.20 8.82
CA GLY A 235 19.15 -2.32 10.24
C GLY A 235 20.33 -2.83 11.04
N PHE A 236 21.07 -3.82 10.54
CA PHE A 236 22.29 -4.31 11.17
C PHE A 236 23.38 -3.22 11.20
N CYS A 237 23.58 -2.50 10.09
CA CYS A 237 24.50 -1.36 10.03
C CYS A 237 24.15 -0.29 11.07
N GLN A 238 22.88 0.11 11.13
CA GLN A 238 22.39 1.11 12.08
C GLN A 238 22.55 0.65 13.54
N TRP A 239 22.22 -0.61 13.84
CA TRP A 239 22.45 -1.17 15.16
C TRP A 239 23.93 -1.11 15.55
N ARG A 240 24.84 -1.48 14.63
CA ARG A 240 26.28 -1.42 14.88
C ARG A 240 26.76 0.02 15.10
N SER A 241 26.24 0.98 14.32
CA SER A 241 26.51 2.42 14.48
C SER A 241 26.16 2.90 15.89
N VAL A 242 24.99 2.51 16.42
CA VAL A 242 24.55 2.89 17.77
C VAL A 242 25.45 2.27 18.85
N VAL A 243 25.79 0.98 18.73
CA VAL A 243 26.68 0.28 19.69
C VAL A 243 28.07 0.92 19.73
N LEU A 244 28.63 1.29 18.58
CA LEU A 244 29.93 1.94 18.49
C LEU A 244 29.95 3.36 19.08
N CYS A 245 28.80 4.02 19.14
CA CYS A 245 28.70 5.41 19.62
C CYS A 245 28.85 5.53 21.15
N ASN A 246 28.81 4.42 21.89
CA ASN A 246 29.18 4.25 23.31
C ASN A 246 28.83 5.44 24.23
N SER A 247 27.66 6.06 24.01
CA SER A 247 27.20 7.23 24.75
C SER A 247 25.92 6.83 25.47
N ALA A 248 25.90 7.02 26.79
CA ALA A 248 24.80 6.61 27.68
C ALA A 248 23.42 7.22 27.34
N SER A 249 23.34 8.16 26.39
CA SER A 249 22.11 8.68 25.82
C SER A 249 22.05 8.42 24.31
N VAL A 250 21.19 7.51 23.87
CA VAL A 250 20.88 7.35 22.43
C VAL A 250 20.19 8.62 21.97
N PHE A 251 20.82 9.40 21.09
CA PHE A 251 20.25 10.67 20.62
C PHE A 251 18.88 10.45 19.95
N PRO A 252 17.90 11.36 20.12
CA PRO A 252 16.54 11.20 19.58
C PRO A 252 16.48 10.91 18.06
N ARG A 253 17.39 11.48 17.25
CA ARG A 253 17.53 11.15 15.81
C ARG A 253 17.82 9.68 15.53
N HIS A 254 18.71 9.05 16.30
CA HIS A 254 19.02 7.64 16.12
C HIS A 254 17.84 6.77 16.56
N GLN A 255 17.10 7.17 17.60
CA GLN A 255 15.89 6.48 18.02
C GLN A 255 14.80 6.55 16.93
N LEU A 256 14.57 7.73 16.34
CA LEU A 256 13.60 7.92 15.27
C LEU A 256 14.01 7.13 14.01
N LEU A 257 15.28 7.18 13.61
CA LEU A 257 15.78 6.40 12.48
C LEU A 257 15.69 4.88 12.72
N ASN A 258 15.98 4.41 13.94
CA ASN A 258 15.80 3.01 14.31
C ASN A 258 14.33 2.60 14.20
N PHE A 259 13.41 3.47 14.65
CA PHE A 259 11.99 3.20 14.57
C PHE A 259 11.49 3.15 13.13
N ILE A 260 11.96 4.06 12.26
CA ILE A 260 11.69 4.02 10.80
C ILE A 260 12.15 2.69 10.21
N ILE A 261 13.41 2.30 10.44
CA ILE A 261 13.97 1.05 9.87
C ILE A 261 13.22 -0.18 10.40
N LEU A 262 12.91 -0.21 11.69
CA LEU A 262 12.16 -1.31 12.30
C LEU A 262 10.77 -1.44 11.67
N LEU A 263 10.07 -0.32 11.51
CA LEU A 263 8.71 -0.31 10.99
C LEU A 263 8.67 -0.68 9.51
N GLU A 264 9.63 -0.20 8.70
CA GLU A 264 9.75 -0.61 7.30
C GLU A 264 10.09 -2.10 7.17
N THR A 265 11.03 -2.60 7.98
CA THR A 265 11.40 -4.03 7.99
C THR A 265 10.23 -4.91 8.38
N PHE A 266 9.47 -4.49 9.40
CA PHE A 266 8.25 -5.16 9.83
C PHE A 266 7.17 -5.14 8.74
N GLY A 267 6.94 -4.00 8.09
CA GLY A 267 6.00 -3.88 6.99
C GLY A 267 6.35 -4.79 5.81
N LEU A 268 7.62 -4.79 5.39
CA LEU A 268 8.12 -5.65 4.33
C LEU A 268 8.05 -7.14 4.69
N ALA A 269 8.27 -7.52 5.95
CA ALA A 269 8.10 -8.90 6.41
C ALA A 269 6.65 -9.37 6.28
N LEU A 270 5.69 -8.53 6.64
CA LEU A 270 4.26 -8.82 6.48
C LEU A 270 3.85 -8.91 5.00
N HIS A 271 4.39 -8.05 4.14
CA HIS A 271 4.21 -8.17 2.69
C HIS A 271 4.78 -9.47 2.14
N CYS A 272 5.98 -9.87 2.55
CA CYS A 272 6.57 -11.15 2.16
C CYS A 272 5.68 -12.32 2.61
N LEU A 273 5.19 -12.31 3.85
CA LEU A 273 4.26 -13.33 4.35
C LEU A 273 2.99 -13.40 3.50
N ASN A 274 2.38 -12.26 3.20
CA ASN A 274 1.18 -12.20 2.36
C ASN A 274 1.45 -12.78 0.97
N VAL A 275 2.51 -12.35 0.30
CA VAL A 275 2.81 -12.73 -1.09
C VAL A 275 3.25 -14.19 -1.19
N ILE A 276 3.99 -14.70 -0.22
CA ILE A 276 4.33 -16.14 -0.13
C ILE A 276 3.05 -16.95 0.03
N THR A 277 2.18 -16.59 0.97
CA THR A 277 0.90 -17.30 1.18
C THR A 277 0.03 -17.25 -0.08
N PHE A 278 -0.06 -16.07 -0.70
CA PHE A 278 -0.80 -15.85 -1.94
C PHE A 278 -0.32 -16.73 -3.10
N SER A 279 0.99 -17.00 -3.19
CA SER A 279 1.54 -17.93 -4.19
C SER A 279 1.01 -19.36 -4.03
N PHE A 280 0.58 -19.75 -2.82
CA PHE A 280 0.06 -21.08 -2.50
C PHE A 280 -1.47 -21.19 -2.54
N ASP A 281 -2.21 -20.15 -2.15
CA ASP A 281 -3.68 -20.22 -2.03
C ASP A 281 -4.44 -19.27 -2.97
N GLY A 282 -3.76 -18.32 -3.64
CA GLY A 282 -4.37 -17.30 -4.49
C GLY A 282 -5.24 -16.27 -3.74
N GLN A 283 -5.19 -16.25 -2.40
CA GLN A 283 -5.94 -15.34 -1.54
C GLN A 283 -5.03 -14.48 -0.67
N GLY A 284 -3.93 -15.04 -0.16
CA GLY A 284 -3.00 -14.36 0.73
C GLY A 284 -3.58 -14.11 2.12
N VAL A 285 -2.86 -13.33 2.92
CA VAL A 285 -3.27 -12.97 4.28
C VAL A 285 -3.64 -11.49 4.31
N LEU A 286 -4.94 -11.20 4.24
CA LEU A 286 -5.47 -9.83 4.20
C LEU A 286 -4.92 -8.96 5.34
N LEU A 287 -4.88 -9.49 6.57
CA LEU A 287 -4.36 -8.77 7.72
C LEU A 287 -2.86 -8.44 7.57
N ALA A 288 -2.06 -9.37 7.04
CA ALA A 288 -0.65 -9.12 6.81
C ALA A 288 -0.45 -8.05 5.73
N ARG A 289 -1.23 -8.08 4.64
CA ARG A 289 -1.23 -7.01 3.63
C ARG A 289 -1.59 -5.65 4.25
N LEU A 290 -2.66 -5.59 5.03
CA LEU A 290 -3.13 -4.36 5.66
C LEU A 290 -2.11 -3.76 6.63
N PHE A 291 -1.65 -4.56 7.60
CA PHE A 291 -0.66 -4.10 8.58
C PHE A 291 0.69 -3.79 7.92
N GLY A 292 1.03 -4.51 6.85
CA GLY A 292 2.20 -4.24 6.02
C GLY A 292 2.15 -2.85 5.40
N GLU A 293 1.04 -2.52 4.72
CA GLU A 293 0.87 -1.19 4.11
C GLU A 293 0.84 -0.09 5.16
N ILE A 294 0.12 -0.28 6.27
CA ILE A 294 0.08 0.71 7.36
C ILE A 294 1.51 0.97 7.86
N ALA A 295 2.27 -0.07 8.17
CA ALA A 295 3.65 0.08 8.64
C ALA A 295 4.55 0.82 7.64
N ARG A 296 4.44 0.51 6.35
CA ARG A 296 5.20 1.19 5.27
C ARG A 296 4.85 2.68 5.15
N LEU A 297 3.55 3.01 5.20
CA LEU A 297 3.08 4.39 5.13
C LEU A 297 3.54 5.19 6.35
N MET A 298 3.41 4.58 7.53
CA MET A 298 3.86 5.14 8.79
C MET A 298 5.36 5.45 8.79
N SER A 299 6.16 4.50 8.34
CA SER A 299 7.61 4.67 8.21
C SER A 299 7.96 5.81 7.26
N THR A 300 7.28 5.91 6.11
CA THR A 300 7.46 7.01 5.15
C THR A 300 7.09 8.37 5.76
N CYS A 301 6.05 8.44 6.60
CA CYS A 301 5.68 9.67 7.31
C CYS A 301 6.75 10.08 8.33
N LEU A 302 7.24 9.13 9.10
CA LEU A 302 8.30 9.36 10.09
C LEU A 302 9.62 9.74 9.43
N LEU A 303 9.92 9.19 8.25
CA LEU A 303 11.05 9.62 7.45
C LEU A 303 10.91 11.09 7.00
N CYS A 304 9.73 11.48 6.52
CA CYS A 304 9.46 12.87 6.18
C CYS A 304 9.62 13.80 7.39
N LEU A 305 9.05 13.40 8.54
CA LEU A 305 9.18 14.11 9.81
C LEU A 305 10.64 14.26 10.24
N LEU A 306 11.42 13.18 10.17
CA LEU A 306 12.85 13.19 10.47
C LEU A 306 13.59 14.19 9.57
N LEU A 307 13.33 14.20 8.26
CA LEU A 307 13.97 15.12 7.33
C LEU A 307 13.63 16.59 7.61
N ILE A 308 12.38 16.90 7.96
CA ILE A 308 11.96 18.25 8.36
C ILE A 308 12.60 18.66 9.69
N LEU A 309 12.68 17.75 10.66
CA LEU A 309 13.34 18.04 11.93
C LEU A 309 14.83 18.33 11.73
N LEU A 310 15.51 17.54 10.89
CA LEU A 310 16.91 17.76 10.55
C LEU A 310 17.14 19.09 9.81
N SER A 311 16.15 19.60 9.05
CA SER A 311 16.24 20.92 8.42
C SER A 311 15.93 22.08 9.36
N CYS A 312 15.29 21.84 10.50
CA CYS A 312 15.06 22.84 11.56
C CYS A 312 16.21 22.94 12.57
N GLY A 313 17.05 21.90 12.71
CA GLY A 313 18.18 21.88 13.62
C GLY A 313 18.51 20.47 14.13
N TRP A 314 19.74 20.25 14.62
CA TRP A 314 20.25 18.90 14.93
C TRP A 314 20.15 18.53 16.42
N SER A 315 19.89 19.52 17.27
CA SER A 315 19.59 19.39 18.70
C SER A 315 18.08 19.28 18.93
N PHE A 316 17.58 18.08 19.20
CA PHE A 316 16.20 17.88 19.64
C PHE A 316 16.06 18.36 21.09
N GLY A 317 15.85 19.67 21.29
CA GLY A 317 15.48 20.21 22.59
C GLY A 317 14.12 19.65 23.06
N SER A 318 13.91 19.63 24.38
CA SER A 318 12.72 19.15 25.12
C SER A 318 11.34 19.65 24.61
N SER A 319 11.33 20.60 23.66
CA SER A 319 10.13 21.11 22.96
C SER A 319 9.63 20.21 21.82
N SER A 320 10.03 18.93 21.77
CA SER A 320 9.54 17.93 20.81
C SER A 320 8.06 17.52 21.01
N LYS A 321 7.37 18.09 22.02
CA LYS A 321 5.92 17.92 22.23
C LYS A 321 5.07 18.56 21.12
N ILE A 322 5.62 19.47 20.29
CA ILE A 322 4.84 20.27 19.33
C ILE A 322 4.69 19.59 17.95
N LEU A 323 5.46 18.54 17.62
CA LEU A 323 5.50 17.99 16.24
C LEU A 323 5.08 16.53 16.10
N LEU A 324 4.29 16.01 17.04
CA LEU A 324 3.59 14.73 16.95
C LEU A 324 2.08 15.00 16.94
N HIS A 325 1.62 15.95 16.13
CA HIS A 325 0.19 16.10 15.89
C HIS A 325 -0.29 14.92 15.03
N PRO A 326 -1.26 14.10 15.50
CA PRO A 326 -1.81 12.99 14.75
C PRO A 326 -2.57 13.43 13.48
N GLU A 327 -2.85 14.72 13.31
CA GLU A 327 -3.47 15.25 12.09
C GLU A 327 -2.57 15.11 10.85
N PHE A 328 -1.23 15.19 11.00
CA PHE A 328 -0.28 14.99 9.88
C PHE A 328 -0.20 13.52 9.43
N PHE A 329 -0.63 12.62 10.30
CA PHE A 329 -0.56 11.18 10.17
C PHE A 329 -1.78 10.62 9.46
N VAL A 330 -2.96 11.18 9.73
CA VAL A 330 -4.24 10.74 9.15
C VAL A 330 -4.30 10.96 7.64
N ASP A 331 -3.66 12.03 7.13
CA ASP A 331 -3.70 12.34 5.69
C ASP A 331 -2.80 11.46 4.81
N ASN A 332 -1.77 10.81 5.39
CA ASN A 332 -0.79 10.02 4.62
C ASN A 332 -1.03 8.50 4.68
N VAL A 333 -1.90 8.01 5.57
CA VAL A 333 -2.28 6.59 5.69
C VAL A 333 -3.21 6.14 4.54
N LEU A 334 -3.63 7.09 3.70
CA LEU A 334 -4.64 6.88 2.67
C LEU A 334 -4.01 6.61 1.30
N GLN A 335 -3.32 5.48 1.17
CA GLN A 335 -2.62 5.14 -0.06
C GLN A 335 -2.87 3.68 -0.48
N ASP A 336 -3.98 3.45 -1.17
CA ASP A 336 -4.08 2.35 -2.16
C ASP A 336 -5.18 2.56 -3.22
N ILE A 337 -5.61 3.81 -3.44
CA ILE A 337 -6.55 4.12 -4.52
C ILE A 337 -5.81 4.93 -5.58
N ASP A 338 -5.45 4.24 -6.67
CA ASP A 338 -5.08 4.76 -7.98
C ASP A 338 -4.74 6.27 -7.99
N ILE A 339 -3.55 6.61 -7.44
CA ILE A 339 -3.13 7.97 -7.01
C ILE A 339 -3.36 9.05 -8.09
N PHE A 340 -3.39 8.67 -9.37
CA PHE A 340 -3.48 9.61 -10.49
C PHE A 340 -4.86 9.66 -11.16
N LYS A 341 -5.88 9.02 -10.56
CA LYS A 341 -7.28 9.11 -11.03
C LYS A 341 -8.26 9.56 -9.97
N SER A 342 -7.93 9.38 -8.69
CA SER A 342 -8.82 9.69 -7.57
C SER A 342 -8.56 11.09 -7.02
N TRP A 343 -9.62 11.81 -6.61
CA TRP A 343 -9.52 13.14 -5.96
C TRP A 343 -8.54 13.14 -4.79
N LEU A 344 -8.51 12.02 -4.08
CA LEU A 344 -7.67 11.76 -2.94
C LEU A 344 -6.18 11.72 -3.28
N GLY A 345 -5.82 11.13 -4.42
CA GLY A 345 -4.42 11.07 -4.83
C GLY A 345 -3.87 12.45 -5.20
N TYR A 346 -4.70 13.35 -5.75
CA TYR A 346 -4.34 14.75 -5.93
C TYR A 346 -4.11 15.47 -4.59
N ALA A 347 -4.92 15.18 -3.56
CA ALA A 347 -4.72 15.74 -2.22
C ALA A 347 -3.35 15.35 -1.64
N VAL A 348 -2.94 14.07 -1.79
CA VAL A 348 -1.62 13.60 -1.35
C VAL A 348 -0.48 14.35 -2.07
N ILE A 349 -0.60 14.57 -3.38
CA ILE A 349 0.39 15.34 -4.16
C ILE A 349 0.49 16.78 -3.64
N VAL A 350 -0.65 17.43 -3.36
CA VAL A 350 -0.67 18.80 -2.82
C VAL A 350 -0.02 18.86 -1.44
N ILE A 351 -0.33 17.91 -0.54
CA ILE A 351 0.32 17.83 0.77
C ILE A 351 1.83 17.66 0.62
N ARG A 352 2.28 16.81 -0.29
CA ARG A 352 3.71 16.64 -0.59
C ARG A 352 4.36 17.90 -1.14
N MET A 353 3.65 18.69 -1.95
CA MET A 353 4.13 20.01 -2.38
C MET A 353 4.33 20.97 -1.21
N LEU A 354 3.36 21.03 -0.28
CA LEU A 354 3.46 21.87 0.92
C LEU A 354 4.62 21.42 1.82
N GLN A 355 4.79 20.12 2.02
CA GLN A 355 5.93 19.56 2.77
C GLN A 355 7.27 19.90 2.13
N THR A 356 7.36 19.80 0.80
CA THR A 356 8.58 20.15 0.05
C THR A 356 8.92 21.63 0.20
N LEU A 357 7.92 22.52 0.08
CA LEU A 357 8.10 23.95 0.26
C LEU A 357 8.53 24.28 1.69
N TRP A 358 7.92 23.63 2.69
CA TRP A 358 8.32 23.79 4.08
C TRP A 358 9.78 23.36 4.28
N PHE A 359 10.16 22.16 3.82
CA PHE A 359 11.55 21.69 3.89
C PHE A 359 12.53 22.68 3.26
N LEU A 360 12.22 23.20 2.07
CA LEU A 360 13.04 24.19 1.36
C LEU A 360 13.21 25.51 2.13
N VAL A 361 12.13 26.03 2.72
CA VAL A 361 12.18 27.26 3.52
C VAL A 361 13.05 27.05 4.76
N GLN A 362 12.91 25.91 5.43
CA GLN A 362 13.65 25.62 6.66
C GLN A 362 15.14 25.42 6.39
N ILE A 363 15.50 24.61 5.38
CA ILE A 363 16.90 24.38 5.07
C ILE A 363 17.59 25.67 4.61
N ARG A 364 16.88 26.54 3.86
CA ARG A 364 17.42 27.84 3.45
C ARG A 364 17.62 28.78 4.64
N ARG A 365 16.68 28.80 5.58
CA ARG A 365 16.81 29.58 6.82
C ARG A 365 18.02 29.09 7.62
N LEU A 366 18.15 27.79 7.81
CA LEU A 366 19.26 27.17 8.54
C LEU A 366 20.63 27.50 7.90
N ILE A 367 20.73 27.45 6.57
CA ILE A 367 21.97 27.82 5.86
C ILE A 367 22.33 29.29 6.08
N ASN A 368 21.35 30.19 6.10
CA ASN A 368 21.59 31.62 6.29
C ASN A 368 21.95 31.99 7.74
N GLU A 369 21.48 31.22 8.72
CA GLU A 369 21.77 31.44 10.15
C GLU A 369 23.15 30.86 10.55
N GLU A 370 23.70 29.94 9.76
CA GLU A 370 24.97 29.28 10.07
C GLU A 370 26.17 30.19 9.78
N ILE A 371 27.03 30.39 10.79
CA ILE A 371 28.21 31.27 10.69
C ILE A 371 29.40 30.53 10.06
N ASP A 372 29.48 29.20 10.22
CA ASP A 372 30.54 28.36 9.64
C ASP A 372 30.25 28.01 8.18
N GLU A 373 31.07 28.54 7.27
CA GLU A 373 30.97 28.34 5.82
C GLU A 373 31.04 26.85 5.43
N GLN A 374 31.87 26.04 6.10
CA GLN A 374 32.00 24.62 5.77
C GLN A 374 30.73 23.84 6.16
N LYS A 375 30.11 24.20 7.29
CA LYS A 375 28.83 23.61 7.73
C LYS A 375 27.68 24.05 6.82
N ALA A 376 27.66 25.30 6.40
CA ALA A 376 26.68 25.82 5.44
C ALA A 376 26.75 25.09 4.08
N ILE A 377 27.96 24.85 3.56
CA ILE A 377 28.17 24.06 2.34
C ILE A 377 27.67 22.63 2.53
N PHE A 378 27.98 21.98 3.65
CA PHE A 378 27.48 20.64 3.95
C PHE A 378 25.94 20.60 3.99
N LEU A 379 25.29 21.58 4.66
CA LEU A 379 23.84 21.70 4.73
C LEU A 379 23.20 21.93 3.36
N ALA A 380 23.84 22.70 2.47
CA ALA A 380 23.39 22.89 1.10
C ALA A 380 23.42 21.58 0.31
N HIS A 381 24.48 20.77 0.44
CA HIS A 381 24.56 19.45 -0.20
C HIS A 381 23.54 18.46 0.38
N PHE A 382 23.36 18.44 1.70
CA PHE A 382 22.34 17.64 2.37
C PHE A 382 20.93 18.02 1.89
N GLY A 383 20.62 19.32 1.88
CA GLY A 383 19.36 19.86 1.40
C GLY A 383 19.09 19.50 -0.05
N ALA A 384 20.07 19.69 -0.94
CA ALA A 384 19.95 19.34 -2.35
C ALA A 384 19.71 17.84 -2.57
N GLY A 385 20.42 16.98 -1.82
CA GLY A 385 20.26 15.53 -1.90
C GLY A 385 18.87 15.05 -1.49
N PHE A 386 18.38 15.50 -0.32
CA PHE A 386 17.05 15.09 0.17
C PHE A 386 15.89 15.82 -0.52
N LEU A 387 16.14 16.97 -1.16
CA LEU A 387 15.15 17.61 -2.04
C LEU A 387 14.76 16.69 -3.21
N VAL A 388 15.70 15.90 -3.74
CA VAL A 388 15.39 14.89 -4.78
C VAL A 388 14.36 13.89 -4.25
N TRP A 389 14.51 13.44 -3.00
CA TRP A 389 13.53 12.55 -2.36
C TRP A 389 12.17 13.22 -2.14
N PHE A 390 12.08 14.52 -1.92
CA PHE A 390 10.77 15.19 -1.88
C PHE A 390 10.12 15.31 -3.26
N VAL A 391 10.90 15.66 -4.29
CA VAL A 391 10.39 15.96 -5.63
C VAL A 391 10.10 14.69 -6.45
N HIS A 392 10.73 13.55 -6.16
CA HIS A 392 10.56 12.33 -6.98
C HIS A 392 9.10 11.88 -7.07
N VAL A 393 8.28 12.09 -6.03
CA VAL A 393 6.86 11.72 -6.04
C VAL A 393 6.08 12.51 -7.09
N LEU A 394 6.42 13.79 -7.28
CA LEU A 394 5.80 14.65 -8.29
C LEU A 394 6.16 14.19 -9.70
N GLY A 395 7.46 13.93 -9.93
CA GLY A 395 7.95 13.39 -11.19
C GLY A 395 7.34 12.03 -11.51
N LEU A 396 7.23 11.15 -10.51
CA LEU A 396 6.60 9.84 -10.63
C LEU A 396 5.13 9.96 -11.03
N GLY A 397 4.40 10.95 -10.52
CA GLY A 397 3.01 11.18 -10.92
C GLY A 397 2.84 11.57 -12.38
N ILE A 398 3.74 12.40 -12.91
CA ILE A 398 3.75 12.74 -14.33
C ILE A 398 4.07 11.50 -15.16
N ILE A 399 5.15 10.77 -14.82
CA ILE A 399 5.56 9.57 -15.55
C ILE A 399 4.44 8.52 -15.56
N ALA A 400 3.82 8.27 -14.39
CA ALA A 400 2.76 7.30 -14.25
C ALA A 400 1.49 7.65 -15.03
N SER A 401 1.29 8.91 -15.42
CA SER A 401 0.17 9.31 -16.29
C SER A 401 0.31 8.84 -17.74
N PHE A 402 1.54 8.59 -18.20
CA PHE A 402 1.84 8.09 -19.54
C PHE A 402 2.01 6.57 -19.60
N VAL A 403 2.15 5.91 -18.44
CA VAL A 403 2.35 4.47 -18.34
C VAL A 403 1.00 3.74 -18.31
N SER A 404 0.91 2.62 -19.03
CA SER A 404 -0.30 1.80 -19.04
C SER A 404 -0.60 1.21 -17.66
N ALA A 405 -1.88 0.99 -17.36
CA ALA A 405 -2.34 0.56 -16.03
C ALA A 405 -1.69 -0.75 -15.54
N LEU A 406 -1.34 -1.65 -16.47
CA LEU A 406 -0.71 -2.94 -16.19
C LEU A 406 0.71 -2.81 -15.63
N TRP A 407 1.47 -1.81 -16.09
CA TRP A 407 2.85 -1.59 -15.66
C TRP A 407 2.96 -0.56 -14.55
N ARG A 408 1.97 0.33 -14.45
CA ARG A 408 1.95 1.46 -13.53
C ARG A 408 2.12 1.02 -12.07
N PHE A 409 1.46 -0.05 -11.63
CA PHE A 409 1.57 -0.55 -10.26
C PHE A 409 3.01 -0.92 -9.89
N LYS A 410 3.66 -1.79 -10.68
CA LYS A 410 5.05 -2.22 -10.43
C LYS A 410 6.02 -1.05 -10.46
N MET A 411 5.86 -0.15 -11.43
CA MET A 411 6.74 1.02 -11.56
C MET A 411 6.66 1.92 -10.32
N ILE A 412 5.45 2.22 -9.83
CA ILE A 412 5.26 3.02 -8.62
C ILE A 412 5.85 2.31 -7.41
N LEU A 413 5.58 1.00 -7.26
CA LEU A 413 6.09 0.20 -6.15
C LEU A 413 7.63 0.24 -6.11
N VAL A 414 8.29 -0.08 -7.23
CA VAL A 414 9.76 -0.12 -7.32
C VAL A 414 10.37 1.25 -7.05
N ILE A 415 9.90 2.30 -7.72
CA ILE A 415 10.52 3.63 -7.60
C ILE A 415 10.37 4.18 -6.18
N THR A 416 9.18 4.08 -5.59
CA THR A 416 8.93 4.62 -4.24
C THR A 416 9.72 3.87 -3.17
N THR A 417 9.74 2.54 -3.22
CA THR A 417 10.46 1.72 -2.24
C THR A 417 11.97 1.87 -2.35
N VAL A 418 12.52 1.94 -3.57
CA VAL A 418 13.95 2.17 -3.79
C VAL A 418 14.36 3.59 -3.35
N ALA A 419 13.54 4.61 -3.64
CA ALA A 419 13.81 5.97 -3.19
C ALA A 419 13.81 6.09 -1.66
N ASN A 420 12.84 5.47 -0.98
CA ASN A 420 12.80 5.39 0.48
C ASN A 420 14.03 4.67 1.04
N PHE A 421 14.38 3.51 0.48
CA PHE A 421 15.57 2.77 0.88
C PHE A 421 16.84 3.60 0.74
N ALA A 422 17.02 4.28 -0.40
CA ALA A 422 18.17 5.14 -0.63
C ALA A 422 18.25 6.29 0.39
N ALA A 423 17.12 6.94 0.69
CA ALA A 423 17.08 8.01 1.70
C ALA A 423 17.47 7.50 3.09
N VAL A 424 16.94 6.35 3.51
CA VAL A 424 17.27 5.72 4.80
C VAL A 424 18.73 5.29 4.85
N ALA A 425 19.25 4.64 3.80
CA ALA A 425 20.64 4.22 3.72
C ALA A 425 21.61 5.42 3.79
N CYS A 426 21.28 6.53 3.10
CA CYS A 426 22.02 7.78 3.18
C CYS A 426 22.03 8.37 4.60
N LEU A 427 20.89 8.33 5.32
CA LEU A 427 20.82 8.77 6.72
C LEU A 427 21.65 7.88 7.67
N VAL A 428 21.62 6.57 7.48
CA VAL A 428 22.44 5.62 8.26
C VAL A 428 23.93 5.89 8.03
N HIS A 429 24.34 6.10 6.79
CA HIS A 429 25.71 6.49 6.47
C HIS A 429 26.07 7.86 7.08
N LEU A 430 25.17 8.83 6.99
CA LEU A 430 25.40 10.16 7.52
C LEU A 430 25.61 10.15 9.04
N PHE A 431 24.83 9.34 9.75
CA PHE A 431 24.92 9.18 11.20
C PHE A 431 25.97 8.17 11.66
N TRP A 432 26.78 7.64 10.75
CA TRP A 432 27.82 6.69 11.09
C TRP A 432 28.90 7.33 11.99
N PRO A 433 29.37 6.66 13.06
CA PRO A 433 30.22 7.26 14.09
C PRO A 433 31.60 7.71 13.61
N THR A 434 32.10 7.13 12.51
CA THR A 434 33.40 7.49 11.90
C THR A 434 33.27 8.49 10.74
N ASN A 435 32.09 9.04 10.50
CA ASN A 435 31.89 10.04 9.44
C ASN A 435 32.67 11.33 9.75
N SER A 436 33.38 11.87 8.76
CA SER A 436 34.17 13.10 8.88
C SER A 436 33.32 14.30 9.31
N ASN A 437 32.01 14.28 9.03
CA ASN A 437 31.09 15.38 9.32
C ASN A 437 30.53 15.32 10.74
N ARG A 438 31.00 14.39 11.58
CA ARG A 438 30.48 14.17 12.94
C ARG A 438 30.63 15.39 13.86
N HIS A 439 31.69 16.17 13.70
CA HIS A 439 31.94 17.36 14.53
C HIS A 439 30.84 18.41 14.38
N TYR A 440 30.25 18.55 13.20
CA TYR A 440 29.11 19.44 12.99
C TYR A 440 27.88 19.06 13.83
N PHE A 441 27.71 17.76 14.11
CA PHE A 441 26.59 17.24 14.91
C PHE A 441 26.85 17.29 16.42
N LEU A 442 28.12 17.34 16.85
CA LEU A 442 28.49 17.41 18.26
C LEU A 442 28.58 18.87 18.75
N ALA A 443 29.06 19.79 17.91
CA ALA A 443 29.22 21.20 18.25
C ALA A 443 27.88 21.86 18.68
N ASP A 444 26.80 21.54 17.95
CA ASP A 444 25.45 22.04 18.21
C ASP A 444 24.90 21.60 19.58
N ILE A 445 25.28 20.40 20.04
CA ILE A 445 24.89 19.84 21.34
C ILE A 445 25.66 20.50 22.48
N THR A 446 26.96 20.76 22.31
CA THR A 446 27.75 21.51 23.30
C THR A 446 27.32 22.96 23.44
N SER A 447 26.75 23.56 22.39
CA SER A 447 26.15 24.90 22.44
C SER A 447 24.82 24.85 23.22
N HIS A 448 23.93 23.92 22.86
CA HIS A 448 22.62 23.79 23.52
C HIS A 448 22.73 23.39 25.00
N ARG A 449 23.65 22.48 25.35
CA ARG A 449 23.90 22.10 26.76
C ARG A 449 24.44 23.27 27.58
N ARG A 450 25.30 24.12 27.00
CA ARG A 450 25.77 25.35 27.64
C ARG A 450 24.64 26.36 27.84
N PHE A 451 23.74 26.48 26.86
CA PHE A 451 22.58 27.37 26.95
C PHE A 451 21.56 26.91 28.00
N VAL A 452 21.26 25.60 28.07
CA VAL A 452 20.36 25.04 29.09
C VAL A 452 20.95 25.20 30.49
N LEU A 453 22.24 24.91 30.67
CA LEU A 453 22.92 25.11 31.96
C LEU A 453 22.99 26.60 32.37
N ALA A 454 23.16 27.52 31.41
CA ALA A 454 23.14 28.96 31.70
C ALA A 454 21.75 29.48 32.07
N ASN A 455 20.69 28.92 31.48
CA ASN A 455 19.31 29.26 31.83
C ASN A 455 18.89 28.70 33.19
N ASP A 456 19.39 27.52 33.59
CA ASP A 456 19.14 26.96 34.92
C ASP A 456 19.86 27.80 36.01
N ASP A 457 21.11 28.25 35.76
CA ASP A 457 21.84 29.16 36.67
C ASP A 457 21.18 30.55 36.80
N GLU A 458 20.59 31.10 35.73
CA GLU A 458 19.84 32.37 35.79
C GLU A 458 18.49 32.22 36.53
N GLY A 459 17.84 31.07 36.41
CA GLY A 459 16.61 30.74 37.16
C GLY A 459 16.87 30.63 38.67
N ASP A 460 17.93 29.93 39.06
CA ASP A 460 18.34 29.78 40.46
C ASP A 460 18.84 31.11 41.06
N ALA A 461 19.49 31.97 40.27
CA ALA A 461 19.89 33.31 40.72
C ALA A 461 18.68 34.24 40.92
N PHE A 462 17.64 34.14 40.09
CA PHE A 462 16.41 34.91 40.20
C PHE A 462 15.51 34.43 41.35
N GLU A 463 15.43 33.11 41.60
CA GLU A 463 14.73 32.55 42.77
C GLU A 463 15.42 32.94 44.09
N ASN A 464 16.76 32.94 44.14
CA ASN A 464 17.49 33.39 45.33
C ASN A 464 17.31 34.90 45.60
N LEU A 465 17.16 35.72 44.55
CA LEU A 465 16.86 37.15 44.68
C LEU A 465 15.42 37.40 45.17
N LEU A 466 14.45 36.60 44.73
CA LEU A 466 13.06 36.68 45.22
C LEU A 466 12.90 36.22 46.67
N ILE A 467 13.73 35.26 47.11
CA ILE A 467 13.72 34.80 48.51
C ILE A 467 14.37 35.85 49.42
N SER A 468 15.43 36.55 48.98
CA SER A 468 16.07 37.61 49.79
C SER A 468 15.23 38.88 49.96
N ASP A 469 14.39 39.23 48.98
CA ASP A 469 13.54 40.44 49.05
C ASP A 469 12.26 40.25 49.88
N SER A 470 11.96 39.01 50.30
CA SER A 470 10.79 38.69 51.13
C SER A 470 11.11 38.58 52.64
N ALA A 471 12.37 38.82 53.03
CA ALA A 471 12.85 38.64 54.40
C ALA A 471 13.15 39.95 55.16
N ASP A 472 12.75 41.11 54.63
CA ASP A 472 12.80 42.39 55.37
C ASP A 472 11.37 42.92 55.60
N GLY A 473 10.79 42.50 56.73
CA GLY A 473 9.48 42.92 57.21
C GLY A 473 9.23 42.43 58.64
N ASP A 474 9.57 43.30 59.59
CA ASP A 474 9.17 43.31 61.01
C ASP A 474 9.93 42.42 62.03
N THR A 475 10.90 43.10 62.64
CA THR A 475 11.47 42.96 64.00
C THR A 475 10.46 42.70 65.12
N ASP A 476 10.77 41.77 66.04
CA ASP A 476 10.99 42.12 67.46
C ASP A 476 11.39 40.94 68.38
N SER A 477 12.19 41.30 69.39
CA SER A 477 12.47 40.60 70.66
C SER A 477 13.73 39.68 70.81
N LEU A 478 14.82 40.34 71.21
CA LEU A 478 15.50 40.16 72.51
C LEU A 478 16.22 38.82 72.85
N ILE A 479 17.55 38.89 72.67
CA ILE A 479 18.63 38.66 73.67
C ILE A 479 18.95 37.23 74.18
N SER A 480 20.28 36.99 74.18
CA SER A 480 21.09 36.00 74.91
C SER A 480 20.93 34.55 74.44
N GLY A 481 21.97 33.84 74.04
CA GLY A 481 23.40 34.03 74.24
C GLY A 481 24.03 32.65 74.42
N VAL A 482 25.31 32.54 74.07
CA VAL A 482 26.26 31.61 74.68
C VAL A 482 26.16 30.14 74.22
N LEU A 483 27.08 29.83 73.30
CA LEU A 483 28.05 28.73 73.34
C LEU A 483 27.61 27.26 73.15
N GLU A 484 28.41 26.62 72.29
CA GLU A 484 28.98 25.27 72.41
C GLU A 484 28.15 24.01 72.16
N SER A 485 28.61 23.26 71.13
CA SER A 485 28.40 21.83 70.84
C SER A 485 26.96 21.42 70.51
N ILE A 486 26.66 20.88 69.32
CA ILE A 486 27.24 19.70 68.64
C ILE A 486 27.24 19.92 67.12
#